data_AF-E3MX95-F1
#
_entry.id   AF-E3MX95-F1
#
_cell.length_a   1.000
_cell.length_b   1.000
_cell.length_c   1.000
_cell.angle_alpha   90.00
_cell.angle_beta   90.00
_cell.angle_gamma   90.00
#
_symmetry.space_group_name_H-M   'P 1'
#
loop_
_entity.id
_entity.type
_entity.pdbx_description
1 polymer ?
#
loop_
_entity_poly.entity_id
_entity_poly.type
_entity_poly.pdbx_seq_one_letter_code
_entity_poly.pdbx_strand_id
1 'polypeptide(L)'
;MILCDPELIKKIPLVERAINAYNPDWETTDTIVKTPLVIPYAQRGGKFVLDNMLKYQTLDKKSVDFEEARNKTFAEYSEIMDVEHHMGCEDFLLWFDYGIIKWLCDNIRIY
;
A
#
# COMPACT_ATOMS: atom_id res chain seq x y z
N MET A 1 -6.39 3.97 -13.54
CA MET A 1 -7.03 4.15 -12.22
C MET A 1 -6.85 5.60 -11.82
N ILE A 2 -7.85 6.22 -11.21
CA ILE A 2 -7.78 7.61 -10.73
C ILE A 2 -7.81 7.54 -9.20
N LEU A 3 -6.89 8.26 -8.55
CA LEU A 3 -6.80 8.34 -7.10
C LEU A 3 -7.36 9.69 -6.65
N CYS A 4 -8.44 9.68 -5.87
CA CYS A 4 -9.15 10.88 -5.45
C CYS A 4 -9.24 11.03 -3.92
N ASP A 5 -8.88 10.00 -3.16
CA ASP A 5 -8.98 10.01 -1.70
C ASP A 5 -7.78 10.75 -1.08
N PRO A 6 -7.98 11.93 -0.46
CA PRO A 6 -6.90 12.73 0.11
C PRO A 6 -6.14 12.00 1.22
N GLU A 7 -6.83 11.19 2.03
CA GLU A 7 -6.17 10.44 3.09
C GLU A 7 -5.24 9.39 2.50
N LEU A 8 -5.69 8.67 1.47
CA LEU A 8 -4.85 7.71 0.77
C LEU A 8 -3.66 8.39 0.07
N ILE A 9 -3.87 9.56 -0.56
CA ILE A 9 -2.80 10.34 -1.21
C ILE A 9 -1.69 10.70 -0.21
N LYS A 10 -2.05 11.16 0.99
CA LYS A 10 -1.11 11.51 2.07
C LYS A 10 -0.30 10.31 2.57
N LYS A 11 -0.84 9.09 2.46
CA LYS A 11 -0.17 7.87 2.90
C LYS A 11 0.80 7.29 1.87
N ILE A 12 0.87 7.86 0.67
CA ILE A 12 1.73 7.37 -0.41
C ILE A 12 2.78 8.45 -0.73
N PRO A 13 4.00 8.37 -0.17
CA PRO A 13 4.98 9.45 -0.28
C PRO A 13 5.35 9.83 -1.71
N LEU A 14 5.34 8.88 -2.64
CA LEU A 14 5.54 9.20 -4.06
C LEU A 14 4.42 10.10 -4.62
N VAL A 15 3.15 9.79 -4.30
CA VAL A 15 2.00 10.55 -4.80
C VAL A 15 1.89 11.89 -4.10
N GLU A 16 2.05 11.91 -2.76
CA GLU A 16 2.05 13.14 -1.97
C GLU A 16 3.10 14.14 -2.49
N ARG A 17 4.34 13.68 -2.72
CA ARG A 17 5.39 14.55 -3.29
C ARG A 17 5.02 15.06 -4.69
N ALA A 18 4.43 14.21 -5.52
CA ALA A 18 4.05 14.58 -6.88
C ALA A 18 2.95 15.65 -6.90
N ILE A 19 1.91 15.51 -6.07
CA ILE A 19 0.82 16.49 -5.99
C ILE A 19 1.28 17.78 -5.30
N ASN A 20 2.09 17.69 -4.24
CA ASN A 20 2.67 18.86 -3.56
C ASN A 20 3.56 19.69 -4.51
N ALA A 21 4.33 19.04 -5.39
CA ALA A 21 5.13 19.74 -6.39
C ALA A 21 4.27 20.42 -7.47
N TYR A 22 3.05 19.92 -7.70
CA TYR A 22 2.12 20.48 -8.69
C TYR A 22 1.30 21.64 -8.10
N ASN A 23 0.77 21.47 -6.89
CA ASN A 23 0.05 22.49 -6.13
C ASN A 23 0.23 22.22 -4.62
N PRO A 24 0.99 23.04 -3.87
CA PRO A 24 1.15 22.88 -2.43
C PRO A 24 -0.15 22.98 -1.62
N ASP A 25 -1.15 23.73 -2.12
CA ASP A 25 -2.42 23.97 -1.43
C ASP A 25 -3.52 22.96 -1.84
N TRP A 26 -3.15 21.83 -2.44
CA TRP A 26 -4.07 20.84 -3.02
C TRP A 26 -5.09 20.26 -2.03
N GLU A 27 -4.81 20.30 -0.73
CA GLU A 27 -5.75 19.85 0.30
C GLU A 27 -6.97 20.77 0.45
N THR A 28 -6.83 22.04 0.05
CA THR A 28 -7.87 23.07 0.17
C THR A 28 -8.36 23.58 -1.18
N THR A 29 -7.69 23.18 -2.25
CA THR A 29 -7.94 23.62 -3.62
C THR A 29 -8.14 22.41 -4.53
N ASP A 30 -9.26 22.38 -5.26
CA ASP A 30 -9.51 21.33 -6.25
C ASP A 30 -8.35 21.24 -7.26
N THR A 31 -7.70 20.07 -7.29
CA THR A 31 -6.43 19.88 -7.99
C THR A 31 -6.48 18.60 -8.82
N ILE A 32 -6.29 18.75 -10.13
CA ILE A 32 -6.17 17.64 -11.07
C ILE A 32 -4.75 17.66 -11.65
N VAL A 33 -3.97 16.63 -11.32
CA VAL A 33 -2.64 16.42 -11.92
C VAL A 33 -2.83 15.88 -13.34
N LYS A 34 -2.46 16.68 -14.35
CA LYS A 34 -2.66 16.32 -15.77
C LYS A 34 -1.69 15.27 -16.27
N THR A 35 -0.49 15.19 -15.70
CA THR A 35 0.53 14.23 -16.08
C THR A 35 0.39 12.97 -15.22
N PRO A 36 0.06 11.81 -15.79
CA PRO A 36 -0.05 10.57 -15.02
C PRO A 36 1.28 10.19 -14.39
N LEU A 37 1.25 9.77 -13.12
CA LEU A 37 2.37 9.15 -12.47
C LEU A 37 2.54 7.72 -12.99
N VAL A 38 3.68 7.42 -13.61
CA VAL A 38 3.98 6.10 -14.17
C VAL A 38 4.65 5.24 -13.11
N ILE A 39 4.04 4.09 -12.82
CA ILE A 39 4.58 3.08 -11.90
C ILE A 39 5.07 1.90 -12.74
N PRO A 40 6.38 1.63 -12.80
CA PRO A 40 6.97 0.67 -13.74
C PRO A 40 6.86 -0.79 -13.26
N TYR A 41 5.75 -1.15 -12.62
CA TYR A 41 5.54 -2.46 -11.99
C TYR A 41 4.16 -3.04 -12.32
N ALA A 42 3.96 -4.30 -11.96
CA ALA A 42 2.72 -5.01 -12.22
C ALA A 42 1.52 -4.29 -11.57
N GLN A 43 0.49 -4.04 -12.38
CA GLN A 43 -0.73 -3.37 -11.93
C GLN A 43 -1.40 -4.08 -10.75
N ARG A 44 -1.29 -5.42 -10.69
CA ARG A 44 -1.88 -6.24 -9.62
C ARG A 44 -1.29 -5.88 -8.26
N GLY A 45 0.03 -5.76 -8.14
CA GLY A 45 0.70 -5.33 -6.90
C GLY A 45 0.26 -3.93 -6.48
N GLY A 46 0.24 -2.97 -7.42
CA GLY A 46 -0.16 -1.61 -7.11
C GLY A 46 -1.62 -1.47 -6.72
N LYS A 47 -2.52 -2.22 -7.37
CA LYS A 47 -3.92 -2.27 -6.96
C LYS A 47 -4.06 -2.79 -5.53
N PHE A 48 -3.33 -3.85 -5.18
CA PHE A 48 -3.38 -4.41 -3.84
C PHE A 48 -2.91 -3.42 -2.76
N VAL A 49 -1.77 -2.76 -2.98
CA VAL A 49 -1.23 -1.74 -2.06
C VAL A 49 -2.27 -0.64 -1.81
N LEU A 50 -2.88 -0.13 -2.88
CA LEU A 50 -3.84 0.97 -2.79
C LEU A 50 -5.16 0.56 -2.13
N ASP A 51 -5.68 -0.62 -2.44
CA ASP A 51 -6.92 -1.14 -1.86
C ASP A 51 -6.77 -1.40 -0.34
N ASN A 52 -5.54 -1.63 0.15
CA ASN A 52 -5.28 -2.06 1.52
C ASN A 52 -4.52 -1.04 2.37
N MET A 53 -3.98 0.03 1.80
CA MET A 53 -3.14 1.02 2.50
C MET A 53 -3.76 1.52 3.80
N LEU A 54 -5.00 2.02 3.71
CA LEU A 54 -5.71 2.59 4.86
C LEU A 54 -6.07 1.53 5.89
N LYS A 55 -6.40 0.31 5.44
CA LYS A 55 -6.65 -0.82 6.34
C LYS A 55 -5.41 -1.07 7.17
N TYR A 56 -4.26 -1.31 6.56
CA TYR A 56 -3.06 -1.80 7.26
C TYR A 56 -2.45 -0.75 8.20
N GLN A 57 -2.51 0.54 7.85
CA GLN A 57 -1.97 1.61 8.70
C GLN A 57 -2.84 1.99 9.90
N THR A 58 -4.09 1.53 9.98
CA THR A 58 -5.02 1.86 11.07
C THR A 58 -5.19 0.74 12.11
N LEU A 59 -4.50 -0.38 11.93
CA LEU A 59 -4.72 -1.57 12.73
C LEU A 59 -4.08 -1.50 14.11
N ASP A 60 -4.83 -1.95 15.12
CA ASP A 60 -4.25 -2.34 16.42
C ASP A 60 -3.55 -3.70 16.27
N LYS A 61 -2.30 -3.78 16.76
CA LYS A 61 -1.37 -4.91 16.61
C LYS A 61 -1.92 -6.26 17.09
N LYS A 62 -2.99 -6.25 17.90
CA LYS A 62 -3.43 -7.42 18.67
C LYS A 62 -4.60 -8.21 18.07
N SER A 63 -5.33 -7.68 17.09
CA SER A 63 -6.64 -8.25 16.71
C SER A 63 -6.84 -8.53 15.22
N VAL A 64 -5.85 -8.28 14.36
CA VAL A 64 -6.11 -8.31 12.92
C VAL A 64 -5.75 -9.63 12.28
N ASP A 65 -6.76 -10.19 11.62
CA ASP A 65 -6.60 -11.21 10.61
C ASP A 65 -6.24 -10.58 9.26
N PHE A 66 -5.05 -10.88 8.76
CA PHE A 66 -4.53 -10.43 7.47
C PHE A 66 -4.85 -11.45 6.37
N GLU A 67 -6.13 -11.78 6.21
CA GLU A 67 -6.59 -12.78 5.24
C GLU A 67 -6.08 -12.50 3.83
N GLU A 68 -6.07 -11.24 3.42
CA GLU A 68 -5.64 -10.83 2.10
C GLU A 68 -4.15 -11.10 1.84
N ALA A 69 -3.33 -11.10 2.89
CA ALA A 69 -1.91 -11.44 2.82
C ALA A 69 -1.67 -12.96 2.77
N ARG A 70 -2.48 -13.75 3.52
CA ARG A 70 -2.38 -15.22 3.55
C ARG A 70 -2.64 -15.87 2.21
N ASN A 71 -3.56 -15.31 1.43
CA ASN A 71 -4.00 -15.88 0.16
C ASN A 71 -3.09 -15.48 -1.03
N LYS A 72 -1.94 -14.85 -0.79
CA LYS A 72 -1.00 -14.46 -1.85
C LYS A 72 -0.02 -15.57 -2.19
N THR A 73 0.21 -15.71 -3.49
CA THR A 73 1.35 -16.47 -4.01
C THR A 73 2.65 -15.69 -3.80
N PHE A 74 3.80 -16.38 -3.85
CA PHE A 74 5.11 -15.73 -3.79
C PHE A 74 5.31 -14.69 -4.90
N ALA A 75 4.79 -14.96 -6.10
CA ALA A 75 4.84 -14.02 -7.22
C ALA A 75 4.05 -12.73 -6.92
N GLU A 76 2.83 -12.86 -6.38
CA GLU A 76 2.02 -11.70 -5.97
C GLU A 76 2.70 -10.92 -4.84
N TYR A 77 3.34 -11.61 -3.91
CA TYR A 77 4.09 -10.99 -2.83
C TYR A 77 5.25 -10.13 -3.38
N SER A 78 6.04 -10.68 -4.32
CA SER A 78 7.12 -9.93 -4.98
C SER A 78 6.60 -8.68 -5.69
N GLU A 79 5.48 -8.79 -6.41
CA GLU A 79 4.87 -7.64 -7.10
C GLU A 79 4.40 -6.55 -6.12
N ILE A 80 3.88 -6.94 -4.95
CA ILE A 80 3.44 -6.01 -3.90
C ILE A 80 4.65 -5.29 -3.31
N MET A 81 5.73 -6.03 -3.00
CA MET A 81 6.97 -5.45 -2.46
C MET A 81 7.61 -4.45 -3.44
N ASP A 82 7.70 -4.80 -4.72
CA ASP A 82 8.30 -3.92 -5.74
C ASP A 82 7.54 -2.57 -5.82
N VAL A 83 6.22 -2.62 -5.77
CA VAL A 83 5.38 -1.42 -5.84
C VAL A 83 5.45 -0.61 -4.55
N GLU A 84 5.36 -1.28 -3.41
CA GLU A 84 5.45 -0.63 -2.10
C GLU A 84 6.78 0.14 -1.98
N HIS A 85 7.90 -0.52 -2.27
CA HIS A 85 9.22 0.09 -2.16
C HIS A 85 9.36 1.31 -3.07
N HIS A 86 8.81 1.23 -4.28
CA HIS A 86 8.79 2.35 -5.22
C HIS A 86 7.91 3.51 -4.75
N MET A 87 6.75 3.21 -4.17
CA MET A 87 5.83 4.20 -3.63
C MET A 87 6.31 4.82 -2.32
N GLY A 88 7.23 4.15 -1.61
CA GLY A 88 7.78 4.54 -0.32
C GLY A 88 6.84 4.26 0.84
N CYS A 89 6.11 3.15 0.82
CA CYS A 89 5.05 2.86 1.77
C CYS A 89 5.50 1.87 2.87
N GLU A 90 6.65 2.13 3.50
CA GLU A 90 7.35 1.14 4.35
C GLU A 90 6.50 0.62 5.52
N ASP A 91 5.67 1.51 6.09
CA ASP A 91 4.73 1.14 7.15
C ASP A 91 3.73 0.07 6.66
N PHE A 92 3.26 0.17 5.42
CA PHE A 92 2.38 -0.84 4.83
C PHE A 92 3.10 -2.19 4.71
N LEU A 93 4.35 -2.20 4.23
CA LEU A 93 5.13 -3.44 4.13
C LEU A 93 5.32 -4.09 5.49
N LEU A 94 5.66 -3.31 6.52
CA LEU A 94 5.85 -3.83 7.88
C LEU A 94 4.61 -4.58 8.38
N TRP A 95 3.42 -4.02 8.14
CA TRP A 95 2.16 -4.65 8.52
C TRP A 95 1.82 -5.87 7.66
N PHE A 96 2.09 -5.79 6.36
CA PHE A 96 1.88 -6.87 5.43
C PHE A 96 2.75 -8.10 5.75
N ASP A 97 4.04 -7.87 5.99
CA ASP A 97 5.01 -8.88 6.41
C ASP A 97 4.65 -9.48 7.75
N TYR A 98 4.23 -8.64 8.71
CA TYR A 98 3.75 -9.12 10.00
C TYR A 98 2.58 -10.10 9.85
N GLY A 99 1.62 -9.81 8.97
CA GLY A 99 0.48 -10.69 8.70
C GLY A 99 0.91 -12.07 8.20
N ILE A 100 1.88 -12.12 7.29
CA ILE A 100 2.41 -13.36 6.73
C ILE A 100 3.22 -14.12 7.78
N ILE A 101 4.14 -13.46 8.48
CA ILE A 101 4.99 -14.09 9.51
C ILE A 101 4.12 -14.65 10.63
N LYS A 102 3.10 -13.89 11.08
CA LYS A 102 2.16 -14.34 12.09
C LYS A 102 1.43 -15.60 11.63
N TRP A 103 0.91 -15.60 10.40
CA TRP A 103 0.24 -16.77 9.84
C TRP A 103 1.16 -17.99 9.75
N LEU A 104 2.40 -17.82 9.27
CA LEU A 104 3.39 -18.89 9.22
C LEU A 104 3.67 -19.45 10.63
N CYS A 105 3.90 -18.58 11.62
CA CYS A 105 4.14 -19.01 13.01
C CYS A 105 2.96 -19.79 13.60
N ASP A 106 1.73 -19.34 13.33
CA ASP A 106 0.51 -19.95 13.87
C ASP A 106 0.21 -21.32 13.20
N ASN A 107 0.65 -21.54 11.95
CA ASN A 107 0.35 -22.76 11.18
C ASN A 107 1.51 -23.76 11.06
N ILE A 108 2.78 -23.33 11.20
CA ILE A 108 3.94 -24.23 11.22
C ILE A 108 4.00 -25.03 12.53
N ARG A 109 3.41 -24.53 13.62
CA ARG A 109 3.33 -25.23 14.92
C ARG A 109 2.46 -26.50 14.93
N ILE A 110 1.86 -26.88 13.78
CA ILE A 110 0.91 -28.00 13.66
C ILE A 110 1.55 -29.21 12.93
N TYR A 111 2.86 -29.19 12.65
CA TYR A 111 3.59 -30.32 12.05
C TYR A 111 4.71 -30.83 12.97
#